data_AF-A0A8B7P185-F1
#
_entry.id   AF-A0A8B7P185-F1
#
_cell.length_a   1.000
_cell.length_b   1.000
_cell.length_c   1.000
_cell.angle_alpha   90.00
_cell.angle_beta   90.00
_cell.angle_gamma   90.00
#
_symmetry.space_group_name_H-M   'P 1'
#
loop_
_entity.id
_entity.type
_entity.pdbx_description
1 polymer ?
#
loop_
_entity_poly.entity_id
_entity_poly.type
_entity_poly.pdbx_seq_one_letter_code
_entity_poly.pdbx_strand_id
1 'polypeptide(L)'
;MSSQAILWMLAVMAVALISCVSPAALSVQNFGEMDFDLDVESERAQFNSTCKCGKKLTRIVGGNNTLVNEFPWQAALYIAATKKFMCGGSLITNQHILTAAHCFEALTAANMVVHLRAHNISDPSETSVVERFVKAVYIHKSYNSVTQNNDIAILHLNQTVD
;
A
#
# COMPACT_ATOMS: atom_id res chain seq x y z
N MET A 1 51.68 3.82 34.30
CA MET A 1 51.87 3.32 32.92
C MET A 1 50.81 2.25 32.71
N SER A 2 49.62 2.61 32.23
CA SER A 2 49.36 2.75 30.80
C SER A 2 48.47 3.96 30.50
N SER A 3 48.95 4.75 29.56
CA SER A 3 48.46 6.06 29.14
C SER A 3 47.80 5.87 27.78
N GLN A 4 46.46 5.89 27.68
CA GLN A 4 45.73 6.27 26.46
C GLN A 4 44.24 6.57 26.75
N ALA A 5 43.92 7.42 27.73
CA ALA A 5 42.52 7.78 28.01
C ALA A 5 42.24 9.28 28.26
N ILE A 6 43.20 10.19 28.03
CA ILE A 6 43.05 11.61 28.46
C ILE A 6 43.56 12.61 27.41
N LEU A 7 43.18 12.48 26.13
CA LEU A 7 43.65 13.43 25.09
C LEU A 7 42.62 13.82 24.00
N TRP A 8 41.31 13.74 24.28
CA TRP A 8 40.28 14.28 23.36
C TRP A 8 39.17 15.11 24.02
N MET A 9 39.37 15.61 25.25
CA MET A 9 38.36 16.41 25.97
C MET A 9 38.64 17.93 26.08
N LEU A 10 39.64 18.51 25.40
CA LEU A 10 39.91 19.95 25.52
C LEU A 10 40.36 20.62 24.21
N ALA A 11 39.44 20.75 23.25
CA ALA A 11 39.60 21.66 22.11
C ALA A 11 38.24 22.26 21.68
N VAL A 12 37.56 22.88 22.64
CA VAL A 12 36.56 23.92 22.38
C VAL A 12 36.99 25.12 23.20
N MET A 13 37.81 26.00 22.62
CA MET A 13 37.92 27.43 22.97
C MET A 13 38.83 28.12 21.93
N ALA A 14 38.34 29.23 21.34
CA ALA A 14 38.89 30.02 20.24
C ALA A 14 38.58 29.44 18.85
N VAL A 15 37.80 30.07 17.98
CA VAL A 15 37.73 31.51 17.66
C VAL A 15 36.31 31.85 17.23
N ALA A 16 35.66 32.74 17.99
CA ALA A 16 34.56 33.54 17.53
C ALA A 16 35.10 34.93 17.17
N LEU A 17 35.24 35.26 15.88
CA LEU A 17 35.30 36.65 15.40
C LEU A 17 34.79 36.76 13.94
N ILE A 18 33.50 37.09 13.83
CA ILE A 18 32.88 38.10 12.95
C ILE A 18 33.12 38.01 11.42
N SER A 19 32.07 37.60 10.70
CA SER A 19 31.53 38.39 9.58
C SER A 19 30.03 38.10 9.37
N CYS A 20 29.25 39.19 9.30
CA CYS A 20 27.80 39.23 9.10
C CYS A 20 27.32 38.47 7.86
N VAL A 21 26.28 37.65 7.99
CA VAL A 21 25.08 37.70 7.13
C VAL A 21 23.88 37.20 7.94
N SER A 22 22.86 38.05 8.14
CA SER A 22 21.47 37.58 8.26
C SER A 22 20.88 37.66 6.86
N PRO A 23 20.13 36.66 6.38
CA PRO A 23 18.72 36.63 6.75
C PRO A 23 18.16 35.21 6.96
N ALA A 24 16.93 35.23 7.43
CA ALA A 24 15.97 34.14 7.58
C ALA A 24 16.06 32.98 6.58
N ALA A 25 15.51 31.85 7.07
CA ALA A 25 15.07 30.66 6.35
C ALA A 25 16.17 29.62 6.03
N LEU A 26 16.43 28.74 7.00
CA LEU A 26 16.76 27.34 6.71
C LEU A 26 16.02 26.43 7.70
N SER A 27 15.09 25.68 7.13
CA SER A 27 14.36 24.58 7.73
C SER A 27 15.29 23.39 8.01
N VAL A 28 15.29 22.87 9.24
CA VAL A 28 15.44 21.43 9.47
C VAL A 28 14.51 21.07 10.62
N GLN A 29 13.54 20.22 10.28
CA GLN A 29 12.50 19.70 11.16
C GLN A 29 13.17 18.86 12.25
N ASN A 30 13.02 19.30 13.50
CA ASN A 30 13.34 18.48 14.65
C ASN A 30 12.05 17.84 15.16
N PHE A 31 12.18 16.56 15.48
CA PHE A 31 11.17 15.67 16.04
C PHE A 31 10.43 16.35 17.21
N GLY A 32 9.12 16.48 17.08
CA GLY A 32 8.21 16.88 18.14
C GLY A 32 7.03 15.91 18.19
N GLU A 33 6.61 15.59 19.41
CA GLU A 33 5.46 14.78 19.81
C GLU A 33 4.29 14.74 18.81
N MET A 34 3.82 13.53 18.49
CA MET A 34 2.46 13.35 17.96
C MET A 34 1.48 13.42 19.14
N ASP A 35 1.10 14.64 19.50
CA ASP A 35 -0.14 14.86 20.23
C ASP A 35 -1.32 14.66 19.27
N PHE A 36 -2.23 13.79 19.71
CA PHE A 36 -3.47 13.44 19.05
C PHE A 36 -4.54 14.42 19.54
N ASP A 37 -4.79 15.51 18.80
CA ASP A 37 -6.10 16.18 18.74
C ASP A 37 -6.10 17.43 17.82
N LEU A 38 -7.17 17.55 17.00
CA LEU A 38 -7.65 18.72 16.22
C LEU A 38 -6.81 19.07 14.95
N ASP A 39 -7.30 19.08 13.71
CA ASP A 39 -8.59 19.53 13.15
C ASP A 39 -8.95 18.75 11.87
N VAL A 40 -10.20 18.28 11.76
CA VAL A 40 -10.73 17.45 10.66
C VAL A 40 -11.04 18.24 9.36
N GLU A 41 -10.74 19.54 9.25
CA GLU A 41 -11.26 20.36 8.13
C GLU A 41 -10.26 21.25 7.37
N SER A 42 -8.94 20.98 7.34
CA SER A 42 -8.04 21.89 6.58
C SER A 42 -6.88 21.29 5.76
N GLU A 43 -6.68 19.98 5.68
CA GLU A 43 -5.74 19.41 4.70
C GLU A 43 -6.36 18.25 3.91
N ARG A 44 -7.53 18.53 3.30
CA ARG A 44 -7.83 17.93 2.00
C ARG A 44 -6.77 18.45 1.02
N ALA A 45 -5.61 17.78 0.99
CA ALA A 45 -4.83 17.71 -0.23
C ALA A 45 -5.82 17.41 -1.35
N GLN A 46 -6.03 18.37 -2.24
CA GLN A 46 -6.99 18.29 -3.31
C GLN A 46 -6.55 17.18 -4.25
N PHE A 47 -6.96 15.95 -3.91
CA PHE A 47 -6.80 14.78 -4.75
C PHE A 47 -7.74 15.02 -5.93
N ASN A 48 -7.22 15.69 -6.95
CA ASN A 48 -7.90 15.91 -8.21
C ASN A 48 -7.93 14.60 -9.00
N SER A 49 -8.45 13.54 -8.38
CA SER A 49 -8.69 12.27 -9.03
C SER A 49 -10.11 12.26 -9.57
N THR A 50 -10.21 12.14 -10.89
CA THR A 50 -11.44 11.74 -11.57
C THR A 50 -11.90 10.32 -11.15
N CYS A 51 -11.05 9.55 -10.48
CA CYS A 51 -11.35 8.23 -9.94
C CYS A 51 -12.27 8.34 -8.71
N LYS A 52 -13.43 7.67 -8.75
CA LYS A 52 -14.39 7.59 -7.64
C LYS A 52 -14.41 6.15 -7.11
N CYS A 53 -14.21 5.97 -5.81
CA CYS A 53 -14.27 4.66 -5.15
C CYS A 53 -15.67 4.36 -4.57
N GLY A 54 -15.95 3.08 -4.28
CA GLY A 54 -17.04 2.67 -3.37
C GLY A 54 -18.47 3.03 -3.77
N LYS A 55 -18.81 3.07 -5.05
CA LYS A 55 -20.12 3.58 -5.54
C LYS A 55 -21.38 2.77 -5.17
N LYS A 56 -21.29 1.62 -4.50
CA LYS A 56 -22.46 0.77 -4.18
C LYS A 56 -22.73 0.72 -2.68
N LEU A 57 -23.83 1.35 -2.25
CA LEU A 57 -24.28 1.43 -0.85
C LEU A 57 -25.73 0.94 -0.72
N THR A 58 -25.98 -0.34 -1.00
CA THR A 58 -27.28 -0.97 -0.75
C THR A 58 -27.10 -2.27 0.03
N ARG A 59 -28.00 -2.50 1.00
CA ARG A 59 -28.02 -3.73 1.81
C ARG A 59 -28.37 -4.93 0.93
N ILE A 60 -27.50 -5.94 0.91
CA ILE A 60 -27.74 -7.18 0.18
C ILE A 60 -28.66 -8.09 1.01
N VAL A 61 -29.77 -8.56 0.43
CA VAL A 61 -30.68 -9.56 1.02
C VAL A 61 -31.06 -10.54 -0.09
N GLY A 62 -30.87 -11.85 0.10
CA GLY A 62 -31.25 -12.88 -0.89
C GLY A 62 -30.55 -12.74 -2.24
N GLY A 63 -29.21 -12.58 -2.23
CA GLY A 63 -28.41 -12.16 -3.38
C GLY A 63 -28.67 -12.90 -4.70
N ASN A 64 -28.34 -12.23 -5.80
CA ASN A 64 -28.43 -12.74 -7.18
C ASN A 64 -27.08 -12.54 -7.89
N ASN A 65 -26.93 -13.13 -9.08
CA ASN A 65 -25.81 -12.82 -9.96
C ASN A 65 -25.71 -11.32 -10.20
N THR A 66 -24.50 -10.80 -10.08
CA THR A 66 -24.20 -9.38 -10.30
C THR A 66 -24.29 -9.05 -11.79
N LEU A 67 -24.40 -7.77 -12.14
CA LEU A 67 -24.20 -7.34 -13.52
C LEU A 67 -22.71 -7.26 -13.86
N VAL A 68 -22.38 -7.33 -15.15
CA VAL A 68 -21.02 -7.05 -15.64
C VAL A 68 -20.55 -5.68 -15.15
N ASN A 69 -19.37 -5.65 -14.51
CA ASN A 69 -18.77 -4.45 -13.92
C ASN A 69 -19.58 -3.76 -12.81
N GLU A 70 -20.55 -4.44 -12.18
CA GLU A 70 -21.30 -3.86 -11.05
C GLU A 70 -20.40 -3.54 -9.83
N PHE A 71 -19.36 -4.36 -9.64
CA PHE A 71 -18.32 -4.19 -8.62
C PHE A 71 -16.95 -4.12 -9.30
N PRO A 72 -16.58 -2.97 -9.89
CA PRO A 72 -15.41 -2.88 -10.77
C PRO A 72 -14.07 -3.04 -10.04
N TRP A 73 -14.06 -2.89 -8.70
CA TRP A 73 -12.89 -3.12 -7.87
C TRP A 73 -12.63 -4.60 -7.58
N GLN A 74 -13.53 -5.52 -7.94
CA GLN A 74 -13.32 -6.94 -7.68
C GLN A 74 -12.13 -7.47 -8.47
N ALA A 75 -11.21 -8.12 -7.78
CA ALA A 75 -9.99 -8.69 -8.35
C ALA A 75 -9.97 -10.20 -8.11
N ALA A 76 -9.62 -10.95 -9.15
CA ALA A 76 -9.38 -12.39 -9.08
C ALA A 76 -7.88 -12.67 -9.17
N LEU A 77 -7.35 -13.41 -8.20
CA LEU A 77 -5.94 -13.74 -8.09
C LEU A 77 -5.72 -15.17 -8.58
N TYR A 78 -4.82 -15.33 -9.53
CA TYR A 78 -4.48 -16.61 -10.15
C TYR A 78 -3.01 -16.93 -9.96
N ILE A 79 -2.71 -18.22 -9.83
CA ILE A 79 -1.34 -18.72 -9.93
C ILE A 79 -0.89 -18.59 -11.38
N ALA A 80 0.13 -17.78 -11.64
CA ALA A 80 0.58 -17.43 -12.99
C ALA A 80 0.95 -18.65 -13.84
N ALA A 81 1.59 -19.66 -13.23
CA ALA A 81 2.08 -20.85 -13.92
C ALA A 81 0.95 -21.82 -14.34
N THR A 82 -0.08 -21.97 -13.52
CA THR A 82 -1.17 -22.95 -13.75
C THR A 82 -2.48 -22.31 -14.19
N LYS A 83 -2.57 -20.97 -14.12
CA LYS A 83 -3.81 -20.21 -14.31
C LYS A 83 -4.96 -20.71 -13.42
N LYS A 84 -4.63 -21.30 -12.27
CA LYS A 84 -5.61 -21.75 -11.27
C LYS A 84 -6.04 -20.57 -10.41
N PHE A 85 -7.36 -20.37 -10.28
CA PHE A 85 -7.92 -19.39 -9.34
C PHE A 85 -7.51 -19.75 -7.91
N MET A 86 -7.12 -18.74 -7.13
CA MET A 86 -6.69 -18.93 -5.76
C MET A 86 -7.49 -18.06 -4.78
N CYS A 87 -7.45 -16.74 -4.96
CA CYS A 87 -7.99 -15.80 -3.99
C CYS A 87 -8.75 -14.65 -4.67
N GLY A 88 -9.52 -13.92 -3.87
CA GLY A 88 -10.08 -12.63 -4.26
C GLY A 88 -9.19 -11.46 -3.80
N GLY A 89 -9.53 -10.27 -4.25
CA GLY A 89 -8.93 -9.03 -3.79
C GLY A 89 -9.78 -7.82 -4.20
N SER A 90 -9.38 -6.63 -3.76
CA SER A 90 -10.06 -5.39 -4.11
C SER A 90 -9.07 -4.34 -4.57
N LEU A 91 -9.33 -3.72 -5.72
CA LEU A 91 -8.58 -2.59 -6.24
C LEU A 91 -8.85 -1.35 -5.36
N ILE A 92 -7.83 -0.90 -4.63
CA ILE A 92 -7.92 0.24 -3.70
C ILE A 92 -7.28 1.52 -4.27
N THR A 93 -6.37 1.38 -5.22
CA THR A 93 -5.86 2.46 -6.07
C THR A 93 -5.69 1.94 -7.49
N ASN A 94 -5.33 2.78 -8.46
CA ASN A 94 -4.99 2.35 -9.82
C ASN A 94 -3.80 1.37 -9.94
N GLN A 95 -3.10 1.02 -8.85
CA GLN A 95 -1.94 0.12 -8.90
C GLN A 95 -1.81 -0.78 -7.66
N HIS A 96 -2.80 -0.78 -6.76
CA HIS A 96 -2.74 -1.55 -5.52
C HIS A 96 -4.00 -2.40 -5.32
N ILE A 97 -3.77 -3.66 -4.96
CA ILE A 97 -4.83 -4.61 -4.60
C ILE A 97 -4.72 -4.90 -3.11
N LEU A 98 -5.84 -4.77 -2.39
CA LEU A 98 -6.01 -5.26 -1.04
C LEU A 98 -6.46 -6.72 -1.09
N THR A 99 -5.86 -7.59 -0.28
CA THR A 99 -6.20 -9.00 -0.19
C THR A 99 -5.80 -9.55 1.19
N ALA A 100 -5.95 -10.86 1.39
CA ALA A 100 -5.57 -11.55 2.60
C ALA A 100 -4.09 -11.97 2.57
N ALA A 101 -3.43 -12.02 3.72
CA ALA A 101 -2.06 -12.48 3.86
C ALA A 101 -1.94 -13.99 3.65
N HIS A 102 -2.93 -14.78 4.08
CA HIS A 102 -2.92 -16.24 3.96
C HIS A 102 -2.82 -16.72 2.50
N CYS A 103 -3.25 -15.88 1.54
CA CYS A 103 -3.09 -16.15 0.10
C CYS A 103 -1.63 -16.31 -0.34
N PHE A 104 -0.66 -15.86 0.48
CA PHE A 104 0.76 -15.79 0.13
C PHE A 104 1.68 -16.59 1.05
N GLU A 105 1.16 -17.52 1.86
CA GLU A 105 1.99 -18.31 2.79
C GLU A 105 3.07 -19.16 2.09
N ALA A 106 2.77 -19.67 0.91
CA ALA A 106 3.66 -20.51 0.11
C ALA A 106 3.96 -19.93 -1.28
N LEU A 107 3.62 -18.66 -1.52
CA LEU A 107 3.64 -18.06 -2.85
C LEU A 107 4.28 -16.68 -2.83
N THR A 108 5.03 -16.38 -3.87
CA THR A 108 5.70 -15.08 -4.05
C THR A 108 4.97 -14.22 -5.07
N ALA A 109 5.35 -12.94 -5.14
CA ALA A 109 4.86 -12.01 -6.16
C ALA A 109 4.95 -12.58 -7.59
N ALA A 110 6.07 -13.21 -7.92
CA ALA A 110 6.33 -13.77 -9.26
C ALA A 110 5.38 -14.93 -9.62
N ASN A 111 4.74 -15.55 -8.64
CA ASN A 111 3.80 -16.65 -8.87
C ASN A 111 2.39 -16.16 -9.16
N MET A 112 2.13 -14.85 -9.16
CA MET A 112 0.77 -14.32 -9.12
C MET A 112 0.44 -13.37 -10.26
N VAL A 113 -0.78 -13.52 -10.77
CA VAL A 113 -1.40 -12.63 -11.75
C VAL A 113 -2.79 -12.24 -11.26
N VAL A 114 -3.15 -10.98 -11.48
CA VAL A 114 -4.42 -10.38 -11.09
C VAL A 114 -5.25 -10.13 -12.33
N HIS A 115 -6.50 -10.59 -12.31
CA HIS A 115 -7.51 -10.30 -13.32
C HIS A 115 -8.54 -9.33 -12.73
N LEU A 116 -8.72 -8.19 -13.39
CA LEU A 116 -9.75 -7.21 -13.10
C LEU A 116 -10.80 -7.21 -14.21
N ARG A 117 -12.00 -6.74 -13.89
CA ARG A 117 -13.16 -6.68 -14.81
C ARG A 117 -13.66 -8.04 -15.31
N ALA A 118 -13.17 -9.14 -14.74
CA ALA A 118 -13.72 -10.47 -14.97
C ALA A 118 -15.09 -10.58 -14.32
N HIS A 119 -16.07 -11.12 -15.06
CA HIS A 119 -17.42 -11.36 -14.57
C HIS A 119 -17.68 -12.85 -14.33
N ASN A 120 -17.45 -13.68 -15.34
CA ASN A 120 -17.50 -15.13 -15.24
C ASN A 120 -16.10 -15.75 -15.40
N ILE A 121 -15.59 -16.36 -14.33
CA ILE A 121 -14.26 -17.02 -14.36
C ILE A 121 -14.21 -18.24 -15.29
N SER A 122 -15.37 -18.83 -15.62
CA SER A 122 -15.47 -19.97 -16.54
C SER A 122 -15.57 -19.53 -18.01
N ASP A 123 -15.87 -18.26 -18.26
CA ASP A 123 -15.90 -17.66 -19.59
C ASP A 123 -15.13 -16.33 -19.61
N PRO A 124 -13.79 -16.39 -19.74
CA PRO A 124 -12.96 -15.19 -19.79
C PRO A 124 -13.18 -14.34 -21.05
N SER A 125 -13.94 -14.84 -22.05
CA SER A 125 -14.24 -14.10 -23.28
C SER A 125 -15.46 -13.19 -23.18
N GLU A 126 -16.27 -13.36 -22.14
CA GLU A 126 -17.47 -12.56 -21.88
C GLU A 126 -17.15 -11.06 -21.70
N THR A 127 -15.97 -10.75 -21.15
CA THR A 127 -15.59 -9.39 -20.77
C THR A 127 -14.15 -9.07 -21.19
N SER A 128 -13.84 -7.79 -21.34
CA SER A 128 -12.47 -7.33 -21.53
C SER A 128 -11.68 -7.39 -20.22
N VAL A 129 -11.20 -8.59 -19.88
CA VAL A 129 -10.38 -8.84 -18.69
C VAL A 129 -9.08 -8.05 -18.77
N VAL A 130 -8.74 -7.38 -17.67
CA VAL A 130 -7.48 -6.66 -17.52
C VAL A 130 -6.54 -7.52 -16.69
N GLU A 131 -5.52 -8.10 -17.33
CA GLU A 131 -4.47 -8.88 -16.67
C GLU A 131 -3.34 -7.96 -16.19
N ARG A 132 -2.92 -8.13 -14.93
CA ARG A 132 -1.78 -7.41 -14.32
C ARG A 132 -0.91 -8.37 -13.52
N PHE A 133 0.41 -8.24 -13.67
CA PHE A 133 1.36 -9.01 -12.87
C PHE A 133 1.64 -8.29 -11.54
N VAL A 134 1.97 -9.08 -10.53
CA VAL A 134 2.33 -8.55 -9.21
C VAL A 134 3.82 -8.24 -9.16
N LYS A 135 4.17 -6.98 -8.89
CA LYS A 135 5.56 -6.52 -8.71
C LYS A 135 6.07 -6.84 -7.31
N ALA A 136 5.24 -6.62 -6.29
CA ALA A 136 5.59 -6.85 -4.90
C ALA A 136 4.35 -7.22 -4.07
N VAL A 137 4.58 -7.94 -2.98
CA VAL A 137 3.57 -8.33 -1.98
C VAL A 137 4.02 -7.80 -0.63
N TYR A 138 3.16 -7.03 0.04
CA TYR A 138 3.38 -6.50 1.37
C TYR A 138 2.42 -7.19 2.34
N ILE A 139 2.92 -8.22 3.03
CA ILE A 139 2.18 -8.90 4.10
C ILE A 139 2.27 -8.06 5.37
N HIS A 140 1.17 -7.98 6.12
CA HIS A 140 1.16 -7.29 7.40
C HIS A 140 2.22 -7.87 8.35
N LYS A 141 3.06 -7.01 8.95
CA LYS A 141 4.22 -7.43 9.76
C LYS A 141 3.86 -8.32 10.95
N SER A 142 2.65 -8.15 11.49
CA SER A 142 2.12 -8.93 12.61
C SER A 142 1.16 -10.04 12.18
N TYR A 143 1.15 -10.42 10.88
CA TYR A 143 0.40 -11.58 10.43
C TYR A 143 0.87 -12.83 11.16
N ASN A 144 -0.07 -13.63 11.65
CA ASN A 144 0.21 -14.88 12.33
C ASN A 144 -0.57 -16.00 11.64
N SER A 145 0.13 -16.90 10.95
CA SER A 145 -0.48 -17.99 10.17
C SER A 145 -1.22 -19.03 11.01
N VAL A 146 -0.92 -19.14 12.31
CA VAL A 146 -1.59 -20.09 13.21
C VAL A 146 -2.95 -19.55 13.69
N THR A 147 -2.99 -18.28 14.06
CA THR A 147 -4.20 -17.61 14.61
C THR A 147 -5.00 -16.86 13.55
N GLN A 148 -4.44 -16.65 12.36
CA GLN A 148 -4.96 -15.79 11.29
C GLN A 148 -5.14 -14.32 11.69
N ASN A 149 -4.53 -13.89 12.80
CA ASN A 149 -4.55 -12.48 13.19
C ASN A 149 -3.77 -11.63 12.18
N ASN A 150 -4.33 -10.46 11.86
CA ASN A 150 -3.80 -9.52 10.87
C ASN A 150 -3.65 -10.12 9.47
N ASP A 151 -4.63 -10.91 9.04
CA ASP A 151 -4.71 -11.53 7.71
C ASP A 151 -5.01 -10.49 6.61
N ILE A 152 -4.03 -9.63 6.34
CA ILE A 152 -4.12 -8.54 5.37
C ILE A 152 -2.80 -8.39 4.62
N ALA A 153 -2.89 -8.22 3.31
CA ALA A 153 -1.77 -7.96 2.44
C ALA A 153 -2.14 -6.96 1.34
N ILE A 154 -1.14 -6.19 0.90
CA ILE A 154 -1.26 -5.27 -0.23
C ILE A 154 -0.36 -5.75 -1.35
N LEU A 155 -0.92 -5.88 -2.55
CA LEU A 155 -0.16 -6.18 -3.77
C LEU A 155 0.11 -4.88 -4.51
N HIS A 156 1.35 -4.72 -4.96
CA HIS A 156 1.74 -3.66 -5.89
C HIS A 156 1.81 -4.24 -7.30
N LEU A 157 1.00 -3.70 -8.20
CA LEU A 157 0.94 -4.15 -9.59
C LEU A 157 2.12 -3.60 -10.39
N ASN A 158 2.55 -4.33 -11.42
CA ASN A 158 3.64 -3.91 -12.30
C ASN A 158 3.27 -2.70 -13.18
N GLN A 159 1.98 -2.49 -13.46
CA GLN A 159 1.44 -1.42 -14.29
C GLN A 159 0.12 -0.91 -13.71
N THR A 160 -0.22 0.35 -14.01
CA THR A 160 -1.49 0.96 -13.60
C THR A 160 -2.67 0.33 -14.33
N VAL A 161 -3.85 0.53 -13.73
CA VAL A 161 -5.16 0.16 -14.24
C VAL A 161 -5.94 1.45 -14.46
N ASP A 162 -6.46 1.62 -15.67
CA ASP A 162 -7.15 2.81 -16.14
C ASP A 162 -8.67 2.59 -16.24
#